data_AF-A0AAU7AQ13-F1
#
_entry.id   AF-A0AAU7AQ13-F1
#
_cell.length_a   1.000
_cell.length_b   1.000
_cell.length_c   1.000
_cell.angle_alpha   90.00
_cell.angle_beta   90.00
_cell.angle_gamma   90.00
#
_symmetry.space_group_name_H-M   'P 1'
#
loop_
_entity.id
_entity.type
_entity.pdbx_description
1 polymer ?
#
loop_
_entity_poly.entity_id
_entity_poly.type
_entity_poly.pdbx_seq_one_letter_code
_entity_poly.pdbx_strand_id
1 'polypeptide(L)'
;MKAPVAGAAELTFDGAGLVPGPASGRAFQVDARCLEGIPVAGAYAHVCALVDPAASVPFDDPAVQQARRDAYAWWIDRLGAALVCISTLALDGSRYGGAITVTRSPAPWREDPFARIFPGTVLRTGVFCAVPPPAGPVIERYAGVAWPGGTFAG
;
A
#
# COMPACT_ATOMS: atom_id res chain seq x y z
N MET A 1 2.22 -6.69 22.72
CA MET A 1 3.05 -6.26 21.57
C MET A 1 2.96 -7.34 20.52
N LYS A 2 2.45 -7.04 19.32
CA LYS A 2 2.39 -8.01 18.21
C LYS A 2 3.80 -8.13 17.63
N ALA A 3 4.30 -9.34 17.37
CA ALA A 3 5.64 -9.53 16.82
C ALA A 3 5.75 -8.87 15.43
N PRO A 4 6.89 -8.27 15.08
CA PRO A 4 7.11 -7.70 13.75
C PRO A 4 6.96 -8.79 12.69
N VAL A 5 6.21 -8.49 11.63
CA VAL A 5 6.06 -9.36 10.47
C VAL A 5 7.23 -9.07 9.53
N ALA A 6 8.07 -10.07 9.22
CA ALA A 6 9.19 -9.89 8.33
C ALA A 6 8.73 -9.36 6.94
N GLY A 7 9.35 -8.29 6.45
CA GLY A 7 8.98 -7.64 5.18
C GLY A 7 7.83 -6.63 5.27
N ALA A 8 7.32 -6.35 6.48
CA ALA A 8 6.34 -5.31 6.72
C ALA A 8 6.88 -4.19 7.61
N ALA A 9 6.46 -2.96 7.33
CA ALA A 9 6.71 -1.79 8.18
C ALA A 9 5.37 -1.16 8.59
N GLU A 10 5.36 -0.50 9.75
CA GLU A 10 4.17 0.19 10.22
C GLU A 10 4.06 1.59 9.60
N LEU A 11 2.84 1.94 9.17
CA LEU A 11 2.46 3.23 8.63
C LEU A 11 1.14 3.67 9.26
N THR A 12 1.11 4.87 9.85
CA THR A 12 -0.09 5.47 10.42
C THR A 12 -0.68 6.50 9.46
N PHE A 13 -2.00 6.45 9.25
CA PHE A 13 -2.78 7.43 8.48
C PHE A 13 -3.86 8.05 9.36
N ASP A 14 -3.93 9.39 9.40
CA ASP A 14 -4.91 10.14 10.21
C ASP A 14 -6.06 10.74 9.40
N GLY A 15 -6.15 10.43 8.10
CA GLY A 15 -7.13 11.00 7.17
C GLY A 15 -6.57 12.13 6.30
N ALA A 16 -5.46 12.76 6.71
CA ALA A 16 -4.85 13.91 6.05
C ALA A 16 -3.32 13.83 5.93
N GLY A 17 -2.67 12.90 6.61
CA GLY A 17 -1.23 12.77 6.71
C GLY A 17 -0.79 11.32 6.94
N LEU A 18 0.48 11.06 6.63
CA LEU A 18 1.11 9.74 6.76
C LEU A 18 2.36 9.84 7.62
N VAL A 19 2.47 8.97 8.61
CA VAL A 19 3.60 8.90 9.53
C VAL A 19 4.13 7.47 9.56
N PRO A 20 5.42 7.22 9.23
CA PRO A 20 6.05 5.93 9.49
C PRO A 20 6.06 5.61 10.99
N GLY A 21 5.60 4.43 11.36
CA GLY A 21 5.54 3.97 12.74
C GLY A 21 4.33 4.48 13.55
N PRO A 22 4.39 4.31 14.89
CA PRO A 22 3.27 4.61 15.78
C PRO A 22 2.99 6.12 15.84
N ALA A 23 1.75 6.51 15.53
CA ALA A 23 1.28 7.88 15.67
C ALA A 23 -0.22 7.92 15.99
N SER A 24 -0.79 9.13 16.11
CA SER A 24 -2.25 9.29 16.16
C SER A 24 -2.85 8.99 14.79
N GLY A 25 -3.87 8.14 14.74
CA GLY A 25 -4.52 7.70 13.51
C GLY A 25 -4.68 6.20 13.44
N ARG A 26 -4.87 5.68 12.23
CA ARG A 26 -5.02 4.25 11.99
C ARG A 26 -3.71 3.66 11.50
N ALA A 27 -3.20 2.68 12.25
CA ALA A 27 -1.98 1.96 11.92
C ALA A 27 -2.25 0.83 10.92
N PHE A 28 -1.37 0.72 9.94
CA PHE A 28 -1.35 -0.32 8.91
C PHE A 28 0.05 -0.92 8.80
N GLN A 29 0.11 -2.14 8.29
CA GLN A 29 1.33 -2.73 7.77
C GLN A 29 1.41 -2.46 6.27
N VAL A 30 2.57 -2.01 5.81
CA VAL A 30 2.91 -1.73 4.40
C VAL A 30 4.14 -2.54 4.01
N ASP A 31 4.37 -2.79 2.73
CA ASP A 31 5.63 -3.39 2.26
C ASP A 31 6.82 -2.56 2.77
N ALA A 32 7.69 -3.17 3.56
CA ALA A 32 8.77 -2.47 4.26
C ALA A 32 9.73 -1.75 3.30
N ARG A 33 9.89 -2.27 2.08
CA ARG A 33 10.73 -1.64 1.04
C ARG A 33 10.25 -0.25 0.66
N CYS A 34 8.96 0.04 0.87
CA CYS A 34 8.39 1.36 0.69
C CYS A 34 8.96 2.40 1.66
N LEU A 35 9.55 1.99 2.79
CA LEU A 35 10.03 2.87 3.87
C LEU A 35 11.53 2.70 4.20
N GLU A 36 12.18 1.62 3.75
CA GLU A 36 13.55 1.24 4.16
C GLU A 36 14.70 1.82 3.30
N GLY A 37 14.41 2.74 2.36
CA GLY A 37 15.38 3.29 1.41
C GLY A 37 15.63 4.80 1.52
N ILE A 38 16.04 5.41 0.40
CA ILE A 38 16.13 6.88 0.27
C ILE A 38 14.75 7.42 -0.11
N PRO A 39 14.12 8.28 0.71
CA PRO A 39 12.82 8.81 0.41
C PRO A 39 12.80 9.74 -0.81
N VAL A 40 11.73 9.67 -1.60
CA VAL A 40 11.48 10.55 -2.73
C VAL A 40 10.75 11.80 -2.22
N ALA A 41 11.47 12.92 -2.15
CA ALA A 41 10.90 14.19 -1.72
C ALA A 41 9.80 14.69 -2.68
N GLY A 42 8.72 15.21 -2.12
CA GLY A 42 7.64 15.86 -2.88
C GLY A 42 6.76 14.91 -3.69
N ALA A 43 6.87 13.60 -3.47
CA ALA A 43 6.03 12.57 -4.09
C ALA A 43 4.55 12.75 -3.72
N TYR A 44 3.69 12.09 -4.48
CA TYR A 44 2.25 12.07 -4.30
C TYR A 44 1.81 10.67 -3.90
N ALA A 45 1.16 10.55 -2.74
CA ALA A 45 0.52 9.33 -2.29
C ALA A 45 -0.99 9.40 -2.53
N HIS A 46 -1.54 8.39 -3.16
CA HIS A 46 -2.97 8.15 -3.22
C HIS A 46 -3.32 7.03 -2.24
N VAL A 47 -3.96 7.41 -1.13
CA VAL A 47 -4.29 6.55 -0.01
C VAL A 47 -5.76 6.16 -0.12
N CYS A 48 -6.03 4.94 -0.58
CA CYS A 48 -7.38 4.39 -0.63
C CYS A 48 -7.67 3.65 0.69
N ALA A 49 -7.97 4.40 1.75
CA ALA A 49 -8.20 3.88 3.09
C ALA A 49 -9.06 4.82 3.93
N LEU A 50 -9.65 4.30 5.01
CA LEU A 50 -10.41 5.07 6.00
C LEU A 50 -9.76 4.95 7.38
N VAL A 51 -9.88 6.02 8.19
CA VAL A 51 -9.43 6.04 9.59
C VAL A 51 -10.35 5.26 10.54
N ASP A 52 -11.58 4.95 10.09
CA ASP A 52 -12.54 4.15 10.85
C ASP A 52 -11.96 2.75 11.12
N PRO A 53 -11.78 2.33 12.38
CA PRO A 53 -11.24 1.01 12.71
C PRO A 53 -12.10 -0.15 12.18
N ALA A 54 -13.40 0.06 11.94
CA ALA A 54 -14.31 -0.95 11.39
C ALA A 54 -14.14 -1.16 9.87
N ALA A 55 -13.57 -0.18 9.15
CA ALA A 55 -13.41 -0.23 7.70
C ALA A 55 -12.33 -1.25 7.29
N SER A 56 -12.73 -2.48 6.99
CA SER A 56 -11.81 -3.56 6.60
C SER A 56 -12.43 -4.48 5.57
N VAL A 57 -11.60 -5.12 4.77
CA VAL A 57 -12.00 -6.13 3.79
C VAL A 57 -11.14 -7.39 3.96
N PRO A 58 -11.72 -8.59 3.78
CA PRO A 58 -10.93 -9.81 3.69
C PRO A 58 -9.88 -9.71 2.59
N PHE A 59 -8.71 -10.29 2.83
CA PHE A 59 -7.63 -10.24 1.85
C PHE A 59 -7.96 -10.99 0.54
N ASP A 60 -8.80 -12.02 0.63
CA ASP A 60 -9.31 -12.85 -0.48
C ASP A 60 -10.63 -12.34 -1.06
N ASP A 61 -11.10 -11.17 -0.61
CA ASP A 61 -12.28 -10.54 -1.16
C ASP A 61 -12.13 -10.39 -2.70
N PRO A 62 -13.13 -10.80 -3.49
CA PRO A 62 -13.05 -10.73 -4.94
C PRO A 62 -12.71 -9.34 -5.48
N ALA A 63 -13.16 -8.26 -4.83
CA ALA A 63 -12.87 -6.88 -5.21
C ALA A 63 -11.39 -6.54 -4.97
N VAL A 64 -10.82 -6.99 -3.85
CA VAL A 64 -9.37 -6.86 -3.55
C VAL A 64 -8.55 -7.61 -4.59
N GLN A 65 -8.92 -8.86 -4.89
CA GLN A 65 -8.21 -9.69 -5.86
C GLN A 65 -8.31 -9.10 -7.27
N GLN A 66 -9.46 -8.52 -7.65
CA GLN A 66 -9.60 -7.83 -8.92
C GLN A 66 -8.76 -6.55 -8.99
N ALA A 67 -8.75 -5.72 -7.93
CA ALA A 67 -7.94 -4.51 -7.89
C ALA A 67 -6.44 -4.83 -8.06
N ARG A 68 -5.96 -5.90 -7.42
CA ARG A 68 -4.57 -6.38 -7.59
C ARG A 68 -4.29 -6.86 -9.01
N ARG A 69 -5.21 -7.63 -9.62
CA ARG A 69 -5.07 -8.06 -11.03
C ARG A 69 -4.99 -6.86 -11.97
N ASP A 70 -5.86 -5.87 -11.79
CA ASP A 70 -5.83 -4.62 -12.57
C ASP A 70 -4.55 -3.83 -12.32
N ALA A 71 -4.05 -3.82 -11.07
CA ALA A 71 -2.81 -3.17 -10.72
C ALA A 71 -1.64 -3.71 -11.56
N TYR A 72 -1.55 -5.04 -11.66
CA TYR A 72 -0.56 -5.73 -12.48
C TYR A 72 -0.81 -5.63 -13.98
N ALA A 73 -2.07 -5.76 -14.40
CA ALA A 73 -2.42 -5.86 -15.82
C ALA A 73 -2.20 -4.55 -16.57
N TRP A 74 -2.34 -3.40 -15.90
CA TRP A 74 -2.21 -2.12 -16.57
C TRP A 74 -1.84 -0.92 -15.67
N TRP A 75 -2.16 -0.93 -14.38
CA TRP A 75 -1.94 0.28 -13.55
C TRP A 75 -0.46 0.59 -13.37
N ILE A 76 0.33 -0.41 -12.99
CA ILE A 76 1.77 -0.28 -12.80
C ILE A 76 2.44 0.19 -14.09
N ASP A 77 2.11 -0.43 -15.22
CA ASP A 77 2.65 -0.07 -16.52
C ASP A 77 2.26 1.34 -16.95
N ARG A 78 1.00 1.75 -16.67
CA ARG A 78 0.51 3.10 -16.93
C ARG A 78 1.27 4.15 -16.13
N LEU A 79 1.61 3.86 -14.88
CA LEU A 79 2.41 4.77 -14.04
C LEU A 79 3.89 4.79 -14.50
N GLY A 80 4.40 3.67 -15.00
CA GLY A 80 5.74 3.55 -15.56
C GLY A 80 6.81 4.11 -14.61
N ALA A 81 7.71 4.94 -15.15
CA ALA A 81 8.80 5.55 -14.39
C ALA A 81 8.32 6.53 -13.29
N ALA A 82 7.05 6.95 -13.29
CA ALA A 82 6.51 7.78 -12.23
C ALA A 82 6.24 6.99 -10.95
N LEU A 83 6.05 5.66 -11.01
CA LEU A 83 5.82 4.82 -9.84
C LEU A 83 6.99 4.90 -8.86
N VAL A 84 6.68 5.24 -7.60
CA VAL A 84 7.61 5.20 -6.46
C VAL A 84 7.41 3.88 -5.74
N CYS A 85 6.22 3.61 -5.26
CA CYS A 85 5.87 2.32 -4.68
C CYS A 85 4.37 2.09 -4.73
N ILE A 86 3.94 0.86 -4.51
CA ILE A 86 2.54 0.49 -4.35
C ILE A 86 2.46 -0.62 -3.30
N SER A 87 1.47 -0.55 -2.42
CA SER A 87 1.29 -1.56 -1.39
C SER A 87 -0.17 -1.65 -0.95
N THR A 88 -0.65 -2.83 -0.57
CA THR A 88 -1.84 -2.91 0.29
C THR A 88 -1.52 -2.38 1.69
N LEU A 89 -2.56 -2.10 2.48
CA LEU A 89 -2.45 -1.64 3.86
C LEU A 89 -3.07 -2.71 4.76
N ALA A 90 -2.24 -3.63 5.25
CA ALA A 90 -2.67 -4.78 6.04
C ALA A 90 -2.94 -4.40 7.50
N LEU A 91 -4.02 -4.95 8.06
CA LEU A 91 -4.37 -4.80 9.48
C LEU A 91 -3.87 -6.02 10.27
N ASP A 92 -3.94 -7.20 9.64
CA ASP A 92 -3.47 -8.48 10.15
C ASP A 92 -3.25 -9.48 9.02
N GLY A 93 -3.07 -10.76 9.36
CA GLY A 93 -2.82 -11.83 8.40
C GLY A 93 -3.95 -12.15 7.42
N SER A 94 -5.11 -11.54 7.58
CA SER A 94 -6.33 -11.89 6.83
C SER A 94 -7.14 -10.70 6.34
N ARG A 95 -6.76 -9.47 6.71
CA ARG A 95 -7.55 -8.26 6.43
C ARG A 95 -6.69 -7.09 5.96
N TYR A 96 -7.23 -6.35 4.99
CA TYR A 96 -6.74 -5.02 4.62
C TYR A 96 -7.69 -3.93 5.12
N GLY A 97 -7.14 -2.75 5.39
CA GLY A 97 -7.92 -1.53 5.54
C GLY A 97 -7.69 -0.53 4.42
N GLY A 98 -7.00 -0.92 3.35
CA GLY A 98 -6.81 -0.09 2.18
C GLY A 98 -5.64 -0.49 1.29
N ALA A 99 -5.22 0.44 0.45
CA ALA A 99 -3.99 0.39 -0.33
C ALA A 99 -3.43 1.79 -0.53
N ILE A 100 -2.17 1.86 -0.93
CA ILE A 100 -1.46 3.09 -1.24
C ILE A 100 -0.69 2.94 -2.55
N THR A 101 -0.85 3.93 -3.43
CA THR A 101 -0.03 4.12 -4.63
C THR A 101 0.76 5.41 -4.48
N VAL A 102 2.08 5.37 -4.66
CA VAL A 102 2.95 6.55 -4.55
C VAL A 102 3.65 6.81 -5.87
N THR A 103 3.68 8.07 -6.30
CA THR A 103 4.23 8.49 -7.59
C THR A 103 5.04 9.79 -7.48
N ARG A 104 5.95 10.02 -8.42
CA ARG A 104 6.77 11.25 -8.49
C ARG A 104 5.99 12.48 -8.94
N SER A 105 4.89 12.29 -9.66
CA SER A 105 4.06 13.34 -10.27
C SER A 105 2.58 13.00 -10.11
N PRO A 106 1.65 13.98 -10.19
CA PRO A 106 0.22 13.67 -10.17
C PRO A 106 -0.16 12.61 -11.21
N ALA A 107 -1.00 11.66 -10.81
CA ALA A 107 -1.46 10.56 -11.65
C ALA A 107 -3.00 10.64 -11.85
N PRO A 108 -3.58 9.90 -12.81
CA PRO A 108 -5.04 9.86 -12.98
C PRO A 108 -5.69 9.00 -11.89
N TRP A 109 -5.71 9.50 -10.65
CA TRP A 109 -6.11 8.76 -9.44
C TRP A 109 -7.51 8.15 -9.46
N ARG A 110 -8.42 8.70 -10.28
CA ARG A 110 -9.75 8.11 -10.53
C ARG A 110 -9.68 6.72 -11.16
N GLU A 111 -8.57 6.40 -11.80
CA GLU A 111 -8.30 5.11 -12.41
C GLU A 111 -7.52 4.17 -11.47
N ASP A 112 -7.14 4.59 -10.26
CA ASP A 112 -6.49 3.67 -9.33
C ASP A 112 -7.45 2.51 -9.01
N PRO A 113 -7.06 1.24 -9.27
CA PRO A 113 -7.94 0.09 -9.03
C PRO A 113 -8.45 -0.01 -7.60
N PHE A 114 -7.65 0.44 -6.62
CA PHE A 114 -8.00 0.37 -5.20
C PHE A 114 -9.01 1.42 -4.76
N ALA A 115 -9.19 2.50 -5.55
CA ALA A 115 -10.19 3.53 -5.28
C ALA A 115 -11.63 3.03 -5.41
N ARG A 116 -11.83 1.82 -5.96
CA ARG A 116 -13.12 1.13 -6.05
C ARG A 116 -13.53 0.48 -4.74
N ILE A 117 -12.58 0.24 -3.83
CA ILE A 117 -12.81 -0.47 -2.55
C ILE A 117 -12.98 0.55 -1.42
N PHE A 118 -12.07 1.52 -1.35
CA PHE A 118 -12.12 2.61 -0.39
C PHE A 118 -11.95 3.96 -1.10
N PRO A 119 -12.55 5.04 -0.59
CA PRO A 119 -12.32 6.37 -1.14
C PRO A 119 -10.83 6.73 -1.02
N GLY A 120 -10.33 7.45 -2.03
CA GLY A 120 -8.94 7.85 -2.14
C GLY A 120 -8.67 9.27 -1.64
N THR A 121 -7.67 9.42 -0.79
CA THR A 121 -7.11 10.72 -0.37
C THR A 121 -5.76 10.92 -1.05
N VAL A 122 -5.57 12.04 -1.74
CA VAL A 122 -4.29 12.39 -2.38
C VAL A 122 -3.50 13.32 -1.47
N LEU A 123 -2.28 12.92 -1.13
CA LEU A 123 -1.37 13.65 -0.24
C LEU A 123 -0.03 13.90 -0.91
N ARG A 124 0.63 15.00 -0.56
CA ARG A 124 2.08 15.13 -0.78
C ARG A 124 2.82 14.45 0.35
N THR A 125 3.93 13.80 0.02
CA THR A 125 4.72 13.03 0.99
C THR A 125 6.21 13.05 0.64
N GLY A 126 7.04 12.79 1.64
CA GLY A 126 8.49 12.63 1.50
C GLY A 126 9.00 11.44 2.30
N VAL A 127 8.14 10.48 2.67
CA VAL A 127 8.53 9.33 3.52
C VAL A 127 8.71 8.02 2.76
N PHE A 128 8.30 7.98 1.49
CA PHE A 128 8.31 6.76 0.68
C PHE A 128 9.53 6.65 -0.22
N CYS A 129 10.02 5.43 -0.35
CA CYS A 129 11.19 5.05 -1.11
C CYS A 129 10.79 4.41 -2.43
N ALA A 130 11.63 4.59 -3.45
CA ALA A 130 11.40 3.96 -4.74
C ALA A 130 11.64 2.44 -4.66
N VAL A 131 10.63 1.66 -5.00
CA VAL A 131 10.67 0.20 -5.05
C VAL A 131 10.46 -0.24 -6.50
N PRO A 132 11.30 -1.14 -7.05
CA PRO A 132 11.03 -1.72 -8.36
C PRO A 132 9.63 -2.33 -8.42
N PRO A 133 8.92 -2.23 -9.56
CA PRO A 133 7.63 -2.88 -9.72
C PRO A 133 7.71 -4.37 -9.35
N PRO A 134 6.69 -4.92 -8.67
CA PRO A 134 6.72 -6.32 -8.28
C PRO A 134 6.79 -7.24 -9.50
N ALA A 135 7.69 -8.23 -9.45
CA ALA A 135 7.88 -9.20 -10.52
C ALA A 135 6.72 -10.21 -10.55
N GLY A 136 5.79 -10.06 -11.51
CA GLY A 136 4.70 -11.00 -11.75
C GLY A 136 3.68 -11.10 -10.60
N PRO A 137 2.68 -12.01 -10.68
CA PRO A 137 1.68 -12.19 -9.64
C PRO A 137 2.35 -12.78 -8.39
N VAL A 138 2.86 -11.92 -7.52
CA VAL A 138 3.51 -12.34 -6.27
C VAL A 138 2.42 -12.94 -5.38
N ILE A 139 2.59 -14.23 -5.03
CA ILE A 139 1.71 -14.93 -4.10
C ILE A 139 1.87 -14.31 -2.72
N GLU A 140 0.77 -13.79 -2.18
CA GLU A 140 0.71 -13.27 -0.82
C GLU A 140 0.25 -14.38 0.12
N ARG A 141 0.92 -14.52 1.26
CA ARG A 141 0.60 -15.54 2.28
C ARG A 141 -0.22 -14.90 3.40
N TYR A 142 -1.02 -15.71 4.10
CA TYR A 142 -1.67 -15.35 5.37
C TYR A 142 -0.63 -15.10 6.49
N ALA A 143 0.17 -14.06 6.34
CA ALA A 143 1.29 -13.72 7.21
C ALA A 143 1.23 -12.27 7.71
N GLY A 144 0.30 -11.47 7.19
CA GLY A 144 0.14 -10.05 7.54
C GLY A 144 1.17 -9.15 6.86
N VAL A 145 1.88 -9.70 5.88
CA VAL A 145 2.76 -8.96 4.97
C VAL A 145 1.86 -8.32 3.92
N ALA A 146 1.90 -7.00 3.81
CA ALA A 146 1.22 -6.31 2.75
C ALA A 146 1.83 -6.66 1.38
N TRP A 147 1.00 -6.98 0.40
CA TRP A 147 1.39 -7.02 -0.99
C TRP A 147 2.10 -5.72 -1.38
N PRO A 148 3.21 -5.77 -2.14
CA PRO A 148 3.81 -6.96 -2.74
C PRO A 148 4.91 -7.66 -1.92
N GLY A 149 5.07 -7.35 -0.63
CA GLY A 149 6.24 -7.68 0.19
C GLY A 149 6.49 -9.15 0.59
N GLY A 150 5.77 -10.12 0.03
CA GLY A 150 5.95 -11.54 0.38
C GLY A 150 7.21 -12.16 -0.23
N THR A 151 8.01 -12.90 0.56
CA THR A 151 9.13 -13.71 0.08
C THR A 151 8.94 -15.21 0.38
N PHE A 152 9.50 -16.08 -0.46
CA PHE A 152 9.71 -17.49 -0.10
C PHE A 152 10.95 -17.54 0.80
N ALA A 153 10.79 -17.88 2.07
CA ALA A 153 11.89 -18.49 2.80
C ALA A 153 12.12 -19.89 2.18
N GLY A 154 13.33 -20.11 1.65
CA GLY A 154 13.84 -21.45 1.38
C GLY A 154 14.18 -22.18 2.68
#